data_AF-M0NM42-F1
#
_entry.id   AF-M0NM42-F1
#
_cell.length_a   1.000
_cell.length_b   1.000
_cell.length_c   1.000
_cell.angle_alpha   90.00
_cell.angle_beta   90.00
_cell.angle_gamma   90.00
#
_symmetry.space_group_name_H-M   'P 1'
#
loop_
_entity.id
_entity.type
_entity.pdbx_description
1 polymer ?
#
loop_
_entity_poly.entity_id
_entity_poly.type
_entity_poly.pdbx_seq_one_letter_code
_entity_poly.pdbx_strand_id
1 'polypeptide(L)'
;MPASDAPTPGSERDASPEDGDADPDSPAIALTRTDERVLAYLADVGTDYPAFVASNTGLYVDHVESRLDALDAAGLVERATGEEVFRVTDAGRDALREDCAAWSD
;
A
#
# COMPACT_ATOMS: atom_id res chain seq x y z
N MET A 1 -32.64 53.64 21.65
CA MET A 1 -31.58 52.81 22.26
C MET A 1 -32.00 51.35 22.11
N PRO A 2 -31.29 50.55 21.32
CA PRO A 2 -31.04 49.18 21.74
C PRO A 2 -29.59 48.76 21.50
N ALA A 3 -28.97 48.10 22.48
CA ALA A 3 -27.83 47.21 22.24
C ALA A 3 -28.11 45.93 23.02
N SER A 4 -28.16 44.85 22.26
CA SER A 4 -28.64 43.53 22.66
C SER A 4 -27.76 42.87 23.71
N ASP A 5 -28.44 42.13 24.57
CA ASP A 5 -27.90 41.17 25.52
C ASP A 5 -27.04 40.10 24.81
N ALA A 6 -25.96 39.69 25.48
CA ALA A 6 -25.08 38.62 25.05
C ALA A 6 -25.39 37.34 25.83
N PRO A 7 -25.19 36.16 25.23
CA PRO A 7 -24.92 34.96 26.00
C PRO A 7 -23.55 34.36 25.69
N THR A 8 -22.79 34.07 26.75
CA THR A 8 -21.81 32.99 26.80
C THR A 8 -22.45 31.87 27.62
N PRO A 9 -22.50 30.63 27.11
CA PRO A 9 -21.58 29.57 27.59
C PRO A 9 -21.18 28.67 26.40
N GLY A 10 -20.22 27.76 26.47
CA GLY A 10 -19.37 27.24 27.52
C GLY A 10 -18.42 26.25 26.84
N SER A 11 -17.26 26.02 27.43
CA SER A 11 -16.37 24.93 27.08
C SER A 11 -17.11 23.60 27.04
N GLU A 12 -16.83 22.78 26.04
CA GLU A 12 -16.60 21.34 26.19
C GLU A 12 -16.14 20.74 24.86
N ARG A 13 -15.00 20.05 24.91
CA ARG A 13 -14.68 18.75 24.30
C ARG A 13 -15.40 18.44 22.98
N ASP A 14 -14.69 18.08 21.92
CA ASP A 14 -13.91 16.84 21.93
C ASP A 14 -12.91 16.86 20.77
N ALA A 15 -11.77 16.20 21.00
CA ALA A 15 -10.83 15.87 19.95
C ALA A 15 -11.47 14.88 18.95
N SER A 16 -10.84 14.78 17.78
CA SER A 16 -11.09 13.82 16.68
C SER A 16 -11.81 12.52 17.03
N PRO A 17 -12.58 12.03 16.07
CA PRO A 17 -12.10 10.96 15.20
C PRO A 17 -11.89 11.57 13.80
N GLU A 18 -10.73 11.49 13.15
CA GLU A 18 -10.19 10.25 12.56
C GLU A 18 -11.29 9.33 12.01
N ASP A 19 -12.27 9.92 11.32
CA ASP A 19 -13.09 9.19 10.35
C ASP A 19 -12.29 9.06 9.03
N GLY A 20 -11.14 8.40 9.14
CA GLY A 20 -10.55 7.67 8.03
C GLY A 20 -11.28 6.34 7.97
N ASP A 21 -12.51 6.36 7.46
CA ASP A 21 -13.20 5.16 6.99
C ASP A 21 -12.39 4.67 5.79
N ALA A 22 -11.31 3.94 6.09
CA ALA A 22 -10.56 3.19 5.11
C ALA A 22 -11.54 2.14 4.60
N ASP A 23 -12.10 2.44 3.44
CA ASP A 23 -13.00 1.59 2.68
C ASP A 23 -12.48 0.14 2.69
N PRO A 24 -13.16 -0.81 3.36
CA PRO A 24 -12.75 -2.22 3.41
C PRO A 24 -12.91 -2.94 2.06
N ASP A 25 -13.28 -2.19 1.01
CA ASP A 25 -13.49 -2.62 -0.37
C ASP A 25 -12.57 -1.90 -1.36
N SER A 26 -11.47 -1.28 -0.89
CA SER A 26 -10.31 -1.08 -1.76
C SER A 26 -10.03 -2.44 -2.36
N PRO A 27 -10.15 -2.66 -3.68
CA PRO A 27 -10.24 -3.99 -4.25
C PRO A 27 -8.98 -4.73 -3.84
N ALA A 28 -9.09 -5.58 -2.83
CA ALA A 28 -8.01 -6.37 -2.32
C ALA A 28 -7.72 -7.34 -3.46
N ILE A 29 -6.79 -6.95 -4.33
CA ILE A 29 -6.34 -7.82 -5.39
C ILE A 29 -5.79 -9.02 -4.65
N ALA A 30 -6.48 -10.15 -4.79
CA ALA A 30 -6.04 -11.39 -4.17
C ALA A 30 -4.62 -11.67 -4.69
N LEU A 31 -3.64 -11.51 -3.80
CA LEU A 31 -2.25 -11.68 -4.18
C LEU A 31 -2.04 -13.14 -4.52
N THR A 32 -1.33 -13.37 -5.62
CA THR A 32 -0.83 -14.71 -5.88
C THR A 32 0.41 -14.95 -5.02
N ARG A 33 0.72 -16.22 -4.76
CA ARG A 33 2.02 -16.62 -4.18
C ARG A 33 3.24 -16.02 -4.89
N THR A 34 3.12 -15.75 -6.18
CA THR A 34 4.18 -15.09 -6.97
C THR A 34 4.30 -13.62 -6.59
N ASP A 35 3.18 -12.92 -6.42
CA ASP A 35 3.16 -11.51 -6.02
C ASP A 35 3.72 -11.32 -4.63
N GLU A 36 3.26 -12.12 -3.69
CA GLU A 36 3.79 -12.14 -2.32
C GLU A 36 5.31 -12.28 -2.33
N ARG A 37 5.84 -13.19 -3.16
CA ARG A 37 7.28 -13.42 -3.28
C ARG A 37 8.02 -12.22 -3.84
N VAL A 38 7.47 -11.57 -4.87
CA VAL A 38 8.07 -10.38 -5.49
C VAL A 38 8.03 -9.19 -4.54
N LEU A 39 6.87 -8.94 -3.91
CA LEU A 39 6.68 -7.88 -2.93
C LEU A 39 7.58 -8.09 -1.71
N ALA A 40 7.69 -9.32 -1.19
CA ALA A 40 8.55 -9.62 -0.05
C ALA A 40 10.02 -9.38 -0.36
N TYR A 41 10.49 -9.76 -1.56
CA TYR A 41 11.85 -9.48 -2.00
C TYR A 41 12.12 -7.97 -2.08
N LEU A 42 11.24 -7.22 -2.77
CA LEU A 42 11.41 -5.77 -2.92
C LEU A 42 11.25 -5.01 -1.60
N ALA A 43 10.44 -5.52 -0.66
CA ALA A 43 10.34 -4.97 0.69
C ALA A 43 11.63 -5.15 1.49
N ASP A 44 12.40 -6.21 1.23
CA ASP A 44 13.69 -6.49 1.87
C ASP A 44 14.83 -5.65 1.24
N VAL A 45 14.92 -5.61 -0.10
CA VAL A 45 16.03 -4.92 -0.80
C VAL A 45 15.76 -3.44 -1.08
N GLY A 46 14.50 -3.00 -0.99
CA GLY A 46 14.06 -1.62 -1.24
C GLY A 46 13.69 -1.36 -2.70
N THR A 47 14.68 -1.31 -3.59
CA THR A 47 14.48 -0.99 -5.02
C THR A 47 15.39 -1.86 -5.89
N ASP A 48 14.85 -2.45 -6.96
CA ASP A 48 15.65 -3.29 -7.87
C ASP A 48 15.06 -3.41 -9.29
N TYR A 49 15.86 -3.92 -10.23
CA TYR A 49 15.43 -4.17 -11.63
C TYR A 49 14.68 -5.50 -11.76
N PRO A 50 13.73 -5.63 -12.72
CA PRO A 50 13.01 -6.87 -12.99
C PRO A 50 13.92 -8.09 -13.18
N ALA A 51 15.08 -7.93 -13.83
CA ALA A 51 16.03 -9.01 -14.03
C ALA A 51 16.64 -9.56 -12.73
N PHE A 52 16.92 -8.69 -11.76
CA PHE A 52 17.45 -9.11 -10.45
C PHE A 52 16.34 -9.68 -9.57
N VAL A 53 15.15 -9.07 -9.59
CA VAL A 53 13.96 -9.64 -8.96
C VAL A 53 13.73 -11.06 -9.47
N ALA A 54 13.71 -11.28 -10.78
CA ALA A 54 13.54 -12.59 -11.40
C ALA A 54 14.62 -13.58 -10.95
N SER A 55 15.89 -13.18 -10.99
CA SER A 55 17.02 -14.03 -10.59
C SER A 55 16.94 -14.46 -9.12
N ASN A 56 16.61 -13.53 -8.21
CA ASN A 56 16.58 -13.76 -6.77
C ASN A 56 15.28 -14.45 -6.30
N THR A 57 14.20 -14.30 -7.07
CA THR A 57 12.94 -15.00 -6.84
C THR A 57 12.79 -16.27 -7.69
N GLY A 58 13.79 -16.66 -8.47
CA GLY A 58 13.72 -17.87 -9.31
C GLY A 58 12.53 -17.87 -10.28
N LEU A 59 12.13 -16.69 -10.76
CA LEU A 59 11.05 -16.48 -11.72
C LEU A 59 11.64 -16.14 -13.10
N TYR A 60 10.82 -16.26 -14.15
CA TYR A 60 11.20 -15.79 -15.48
C TYR A 60 11.03 -14.27 -15.57
N VAL A 61 11.96 -13.58 -16.23
CA VAL A 61 11.96 -12.10 -16.31
C VAL A 61 10.67 -11.56 -16.93
N ASP A 62 10.23 -12.09 -18.08
CA ASP A 62 8.98 -11.68 -18.72
C ASP A 62 7.75 -11.86 -17.80
N HIS A 63 7.79 -12.89 -16.96
CA HIS A 63 6.73 -13.13 -15.99
C HIS A 63 6.77 -12.10 -14.86
N VAL A 64 7.97 -11.78 -14.35
CA VAL A 64 8.16 -10.74 -13.33
C VAL A 64 7.75 -9.37 -13.86
N GLU A 65 8.13 -9.01 -15.07
CA GLU A 65 7.71 -7.75 -15.71
C GLU A 65 6.18 -7.65 -15.78
N SER A 66 5.53 -8.70 -16.28
CA SER A 66 4.05 -8.75 -16.31
C SER A 66 3.41 -8.64 -14.93
N ARG A 67 4.03 -9.21 -13.88
CA ARG A 67 3.53 -9.08 -12.50
C ARG A 67 3.79 -7.68 -11.94
N LEU A 68 4.96 -7.11 -12.17
CA LEU A 68 5.31 -5.75 -11.72
C LEU A 68 4.38 -4.72 -12.35
N ASP A 69 4.04 -4.85 -13.64
CA ASP A 69 3.05 -3.97 -14.29
C ASP A 69 1.67 -4.09 -13.64
N ALA A 70 1.24 -5.30 -13.29
CA ALA A 70 -0.04 -5.52 -12.61
C ALA A 70 -0.04 -4.95 -11.19
N LEU A 71 1.07 -5.08 -10.47
CA LEU A 71 1.25 -4.54 -9.11
C LEU A 71 1.40 -3.01 -9.12
N ASP A 72 2.00 -2.43 -10.16
CA ASP A 72 2.11 -0.98 -10.38
C ASP A 72 0.74 -0.38 -10.69
N ALA A 73 -0.03 -1.02 -11.58
CA ALA A 73 -1.41 -0.64 -11.85
C ALA A 73 -2.32 -0.72 -10.60
N ALA A 74 -1.95 -1.57 -9.64
CA ALA A 74 -2.62 -1.70 -8.34
C ALA A 74 -2.09 -0.73 -7.28
N GLY A 75 -1.03 0.02 -7.55
CA GLY A 75 -0.37 0.92 -6.59
C GLY A 75 0.41 0.21 -5.48
N LEU A 76 0.72 -1.09 -5.63
CA LEU A 76 1.45 -1.89 -4.65
C LEU A 76 2.97 -1.83 -4.84
N VAL A 77 3.40 -1.60 -6.07
CA VAL A 77 4.77 -1.18 -6.39
C VAL A 77 4.70 0.11 -7.18
N GLU A 78 5.84 0.77 -7.30
CA GLU A 78 5.98 1.88 -8.23
C GLU A 78 7.32 1.81 -8.97
N ARG A 79 7.28 2.24 -10.22
CA ARG A 79 8.49 2.40 -11.03
C ARG A 79 9.20 3.72 -10.70
N ALA A 80 10.49 3.65 -10.33
CA ALA A 80 11.24 4.86 -10.04
C ALA A 80 11.48 5.67 -11.32
N THR A 81 11.11 6.96 -11.31
CA THR A 81 11.21 7.82 -12.49
C THR A 81 12.67 7.96 -12.94
N GLY A 82 12.98 7.40 -14.11
CA GLY A 82 14.31 7.50 -14.76
C GLY A 82 14.94 6.16 -15.11
N GLU A 83 14.52 5.06 -14.47
CA GLU A 83 15.05 3.72 -14.71
C GLU A 83 13.93 2.66 -14.67
N GLU A 84 14.15 1.47 -15.25
CA GLU A 84 13.22 0.33 -15.12
C GLU A 84 13.44 -0.39 -13.78
N VAL A 85 13.44 0.35 -12.67
CA VAL A 85 13.54 -0.21 -11.32
C VAL A 85 12.24 -0.02 -10.56
N PHE A 86 11.93 -0.99 -9.72
CA PHE A 86 10.69 -1.04 -8.96
C PHE A 86 10.98 -1.06 -7.48
N ARG A 87 10.10 -0.41 -6.70
CA ARG A 87 10.10 -0.45 -5.24
C ARG A 87 8.69 -0.69 -4.73
N VAL A 88 8.58 -1.27 -3.54
CA VAL A 88 7.28 -1.50 -2.89
C VAL A 88 6.77 -0.22 -2.23
N THR A 89 5.49 0.09 -2.45
CA THR A 89 4.79 1.21 -1.81
C THR A 89 4.36 0.82 -0.40
N ASP A 90 3.85 1.78 0.38
CA ASP A 90 3.31 1.46 1.70
C ASP A 90 2.06 0.57 1.60
N ALA A 91 1.20 0.78 0.60
CA ALA A 91 0.07 -0.10 0.31
C ALA A 91 0.51 -1.53 -0.01
N GLY A 92 1.59 -1.72 -0.78
CA GLY A 92 2.15 -3.05 -1.04
C GLY A 92 2.71 -3.74 0.21
N ARG A 93 3.29 -2.98 1.15
CA ARG A 93 3.74 -3.50 2.45
C ARG A 93 2.56 -3.92 3.34
N ASP A 94 1.47 -3.18 3.30
CA ASP A 94 0.28 -3.47 4.11
C ASP A 94 -0.48 -4.68 3.56
N ALA A 95 -0.64 -4.79 2.23
CA ALA A 95 -1.23 -5.96 1.58
C ALA A 95 -0.51 -7.28 1.94
N LEU A 96 0.84 -7.26 1.98
CA LEU A 96 1.63 -8.41 2.44
C LEU A 96 1.32 -8.82 3.89
N ARG A 97 1.01 -7.86 4.75
CA ARG A 97 0.72 -8.11 6.18
C ARG A 97 -0.69 -8.66 6.37
N GLU A 98 -1.64 -8.16 5.60
CA GLU A 98 -3.06 -8.59 5.64
C GLU A 98 -3.22 -10.05 5.18
N ASP A 99 -2.57 -10.44 4.08
CA ASP A 99 -2.60 -11.86 3.63
C ASP A 99 -1.92 -12.79 4.66
N CYS A 100 -0.86 -12.36 5.33
CA CYS A 100 -0.27 -13.14 6.43
C CYS A 100 -1.21 -13.28 7.63
N ALA A 101 -2.06 -12.28 7.91
CA ALA A 101 -3.04 -12.36 8.98
C ALA A 101 -4.18 -13.35 8.65
N ALA A 102 -4.57 -13.46 7.38
CA ALA A 102 -5.62 -14.37 6.93
C ALA A 102 -5.29 -15.87 7.12
N TRP A 103 -4.01 -16.23 7.32
CA TRP A 103 -3.55 -17.61 7.52
C TRP A 103 -3.28 -17.96 8.99
N SER A 104 -3.49 -17.02 9.92
CA SER A 104 -3.19 -17.19 11.35
C SER A 104 -4.41 -17.52 12.23
N ASP A 105 -5.59 -17.76 11.65
CA ASP A 105 -6.82 -18.19 12.35
C ASP A 105 -7.01 -19.71 12.32
#